data_AF-A0A542KTA4-F1
#
_entry.id   AF-A0A542KTA4-F1
#
_cell.length_a   1.000
_cell.length_b   1.000
_cell.length_c   1.000
_cell.angle_alpha   90.00
_cell.angle_beta   90.00
_cell.angle_gamma   90.00
#
_symmetry.space_group_name_H-M   'P 1'
#
loop_
_entity.id
_entity.type
_entity.pdbx_description
1 polymer ?
#
loop_
_entity_poly.entity_id
_entity_poly.type
_entity_poly.pdbx_seq_one_letter_code
_entity_poly.pdbx_strand_id
1 'polypeptide(L)'
;MYAGYARVLKTAVTLSYRVASRLGNDPHPHPLSPEEAAPLIAEATTSRDPAGESLLLLGSPEVVEEARAWVTCVIRMELFLREETRDPAAWQALLERQRAGRQAYYAAVRRDLALPPGHSARWPLPPVPQT
;
A
#
# COMPACT_ATOMS: atom_id res chain seq x y z
N MET A 1 -0.67 -16.81 1.33
CA MET A 1 0.00 -16.14 0.20
C MET A 1 -0.64 -14.78 -0.10
N TYR A 2 -1.80 -14.66 -0.77
CA TYR A 2 -2.35 -13.36 -1.20
C TYR A 2 -2.50 -12.30 -0.09
N ALA A 3 -3.06 -12.70 1.06
CA ALA A 3 -3.22 -11.81 2.20
C ALA A 3 -1.88 -11.41 2.84
N GLY A 4 -0.88 -12.29 2.80
CA GLY A 4 0.48 -12.03 3.29
C GLY A 4 1.17 -10.94 2.45
N TYR A 5 1.12 -11.09 1.13
CA TYR A 5 1.63 -10.08 0.20
C TYR A 5 0.93 -8.72 0.38
N ALA A 6 -0.41 -8.74 0.46
CA ALA A 6 -1.20 -7.53 0.70
C ALA A 6 -0.83 -6.85 2.03
N ARG A 7 -0.55 -7.62 3.07
CA ARG A 7 -0.15 -7.10 4.38
C ARG A 7 1.17 -6.36 4.28
N VAL A 8 2.19 -6.94 3.64
CA VAL A 8 3.50 -6.30 3.47
C VAL A 8 3.38 -4.97 2.72
N LEU A 9 2.67 -4.94 1.59
CA LEU A 9 2.48 -3.69 0.84
C LEU A 9 1.68 -2.65 1.63
N LYS A 10 0.67 -3.05 2.40
CA LYS A 10 -0.06 -2.12 3.27
C LYS A 10 0.81 -1.54 4.36
N THR A 11 1.71 -2.32 4.96
CA THR A 11 2.69 -1.81 5.94
C THR A 11 3.56 -0.73 5.31
N ALA A 12 4.13 -0.98 4.13
CA ALA A 12 4.93 0.00 3.40
C ALA A 12 4.13 1.29 3.12
N VAL A 13 2.90 1.17 2.59
CA VAL A 13 2.01 2.32 2.33
C VAL A 13 1.71 3.12 3.60
N THR A 14 1.42 2.46 4.73
CA THR A 14 1.18 3.14 6.01
C THR A 14 2.43 3.91 6.48
N LEU A 15 3.62 3.33 6.36
CA LEU A 15 4.86 4.03 6.70
C LEU A 15 5.07 5.24 5.78
N SER A 16 4.83 5.09 4.48
CA SER A 16 4.93 6.18 3.52
C SER A 16 3.99 7.35 3.85
N TYR A 17 2.76 7.08 4.31
CA TYR A 17 1.82 8.13 4.73
C TYR A 17 2.35 8.95 5.92
N ARG A 18 2.97 8.27 6.88
CA ARG A 18 3.54 8.91 8.08
C ARG A 18 4.72 9.81 7.72
N VAL A 19 5.60 9.36 6.83
CA VAL A 19 6.72 10.17 6.34
C VAL A 19 6.24 11.34 5.47
N ALA A 20 5.28 11.09 4.57
CA ALA A 20 4.65 12.13 3.76
C ALA A 20 4.05 13.23 4.63
N SER A 21 3.42 12.87 5.75
CA SER A 21 2.90 13.84 6.72
C SER A 21 3.99 14.68 7.37
N ARG A 22 5.11 14.07 7.76
CA ARG A 22 6.26 14.82 8.27
C ARG A 22 6.84 15.81 7.26
N LEU A 23 6.80 15.47 5.96
CA LEU A 23 7.25 16.32 4.87
C LEU A 23 6.20 17.36 4.40
N GLY A 24 4.99 17.35 4.97
CA GLY A 24 3.91 18.28 4.62
C GLY A 24 3.08 17.88 3.38
N ASN A 25 3.20 16.63 2.91
CA ASN A 25 2.47 16.13 1.74
C ASN A 25 1.12 15.46 2.10
N ASP A 26 0.93 15.02 3.35
CA ASP A 26 -0.23 14.24 3.79
C ASP A 26 -0.73 14.67 5.19
N PRO A 27 -2.03 14.62 5.50
CA PRO A 27 -2.53 15.00 6.83
C PRO A 27 -2.48 13.86 7.87
N HIS A 28 -1.71 12.79 7.66
CA HIS A 28 -1.67 11.64 8.59
C HIS A 28 -1.39 12.09 10.05
N PRO A 29 -2.20 11.62 11.03
CA PRO A 29 -2.17 12.14 12.42
C PRO A 29 -0.92 11.76 13.23
N HIS A 30 -0.19 10.74 12.79
CA HIS A 30 1.01 10.24 13.47
C HIS A 30 2.23 10.28 12.53
N PRO A 31 2.82 11.45 12.27
CA PRO A 31 3.97 11.59 11.38
C PRO A 31 5.19 10.79 11.88
N LEU A 32 6.11 10.48 10.97
CA LEU A 32 7.44 9.91 11.25
C LEU A 32 8.49 10.66 10.44
N SER A 33 9.68 10.89 10.99
CA SER A 33 10.82 11.36 10.19
C SER A 33 11.33 10.28 9.22
N PRO A 34 12.01 10.68 8.13
CA PRO A 34 12.70 9.72 7.27
C PRO A 34 13.67 8.82 8.05
N GLU A 35 14.41 9.36 9.03
CA GLU A 35 15.33 8.56 9.85
C GLU A 35 14.60 7.56 10.74
N GLU A 36 13.51 7.96 11.39
CA GLU A 36 12.70 7.06 12.24
C GLU A 36 12.03 5.94 11.41
N ALA A 37 11.63 6.26 10.18
CA ALA A 37 10.97 5.32 9.28
C ALA A 37 11.96 4.38 8.56
N ALA A 38 13.22 4.77 8.38
CA ALA A 38 14.22 4.01 7.64
C ALA A 38 14.32 2.52 8.06
N PRO A 39 14.50 2.16 9.35
CA PRO A 39 14.56 0.75 9.75
C PRO A 39 13.25 -0.01 9.48
N LEU A 40 12.10 0.65 9.64
CA LEU A 40 10.79 0.06 9.41
C LEU A 40 10.53 -0.20 7.92
N ILE A 41 10.96 0.73 7.06
CA ILE A 41 10.89 0.58 5.60
C ILE A 41 11.83 -0.53 5.12
N ALA A 42 13.03 -0.63 5.70
CA ALA A 42 13.96 -1.71 5.41
C ALA A 42 13.37 -3.08 5.78
N GLU A 43 12.76 -3.22 6.97
CA GLU A 43 12.07 -4.44 7.38
C GLU A 43 10.90 -4.82 6.45
N ALA A 44 10.08 -3.83 6.07
CA ALA A 44 8.98 -4.04 5.12
C ALA A 44 9.49 -4.47 3.74
N THR A 45 10.60 -3.91 3.28
CA THR A 45 11.26 -4.28 2.03
C THR A 45 11.76 -5.71 2.07
N THR A 46 12.50 -6.10 3.11
CA THR A 46 12.97 -7.48 3.31
C THR A 46 11.81 -8.48 3.40
N SER A 47 10.72 -8.11 4.06
CA SER A 47 9.52 -8.95 4.17
C SER A 47 8.79 -9.15 2.84
N ARG A 48 9.02 -8.27 1.87
CA ARG A 48 8.37 -8.31 0.55
C ARG A 48 8.88 -9.45 -0.30
N ASP A 49 10.15 -9.82 -0.17
CA ASP A 49 10.77 -10.86 -0.98
C ASP A 49 10.12 -12.24 -0.78
N PRO A 50 10.07 -12.83 0.44
CA PRO A 50 9.43 -14.14 0.62
C PRO A 50 7.92 -14.10 0.36
N ALA A 51 7.25 -12.98 0.65
CA ALA A 51 5.82 -12.82 0.32
C ALA A 51 5.58 -12.76 -1.19
N GLY A 52 6.48 -12.10 -1.93
CA GLY A 52 6.48 -11.97 -3.38
C GLY A 52 6.82 -13.28 -4.06
N GLU A 53 7.80 -14.04 -3.56
CA GLU A 53 8.15 -15.37 -4.07
C GLU A 53 6.98 -16.34 -3.93
N SER A 54 6.33 -16.36 -2.75
CA SER A 54 5.12 -17.16 -2.56
C SER A 54 4.03 -16.81 -3.58
N LEU A 55 3.85 -15.52 -3.88
CA LEU A 55 2.90 -15.04 -4.88
C LEU A 55 3.29 -15.46 -6.30
N LEU A 56 4.57 -15.38 -6.67
CA LEU A 56 5.05 -15.79 -7.99
C LEU A 56 4.90 -17.29 -8.22
N LEU A 57 5.10 -18.11 -7.18
CA LEU A 57 5.02 -19.57 -7.28
C LEU A 57 3.59 -20.11 -7.32
N LEU A 58 2.67 -19.47 -6.59
CA LEU A 58 1.35 -20.03 -6.31
C LEU A 58 0.19 -19.16 -6.84
N GLY A 59 0.47 -17.93 -7.29
CA GLY A 59 -0.53 -17.01 -7.80
C GLY A 59 -0.80 -17.24 -9.28
N SER A 60 -2.03 -16.98 -9.72
CA SER A 60 -2.30 -16.95 -11.16
C SER A 60 -1.59 -15.77 -11.84
N PRO A 61 -1.30 -15.88 -13.16
CA PRO A 61 -0.64 -14.82 -13.90
C PRO A 61 -1.34 -13.46 -13.80
N GLU A 62 -2.69 -13.45 -13.77
CA GLU A 62 -3.48 -12.23 -13.62
C GLU A 62 -3.22 -11.57 -12.26
N VAL A 63 -3.20 -12.33 -11.17
CA VAL A 63 -2.95 -11.78 -9.83
C VAL A 63 -1.51 -11.27 -9.71
N VAL A 64 -0.55 -12.00 -10.29
CA VAL A 64 0.86 -11.58 -10.31
C VAL A 64 1.04 -10.26 -11.04
N GLU A 65 0.34 -10.06 -12.16
CA GLU A 65 0.43 -8.81 -12.93
C GLU A 65 -0.15 -7.62 -12.16
N GLU A 66 -1.34 -7.78 -11.56
CA GLU A 66 -1.93 -6.71 -10.75
C GLU A 66 -1.12 -6.41 -9.48
N ALA A 67 -0.50 -7.43 -8.90
CA ALA A 67 0.45 -7.25 -7.80
C ALA A 67 1.68 -6.44 -8.23
N ARG A 68 2.26 -6.73 -9.41
CA ARG A 68 3.39 -5.99 -10.00
C ARG A 68 3.04 -4.52 -10.19
N ALA A 69 1.85 -4.23 -10.72
CA ALA A 69 1.38 -2.87 -10.89
C ALA A 69 1.30 -2.13 -9.55
N TRP A 70 0.72 -2.78 -8.52
CA TRP A 70 0.60 -2.19 -7.19
C TRP A 70 1.98 -1.94 -6.53
N VAL A 71 2.87 -2.94 -6.49
CA VAL A 71 4.19 -2.76 -5.84
C VAL A 71 5.05 -1.72 -6.54
N THR A 72 4.97 -1.62 -7.87
CA THR A 72 5.69 -0.58 -8.63
C THR A 72 5.23 0.82 -8.21
N CYS A 73 3.94 1.00 -7.94
CA CYS A 73 3.44 2.26 -7.40
C CYS A 73 3.95 2.53 -5.98
N VAL A 74 4.01 1.51 -5.11
CA VAL A 74 4.56 1.63 -3.76
C VAL A 74 6.05 2.01 -3.78
N ILE A 75 6.84 1.39 -4.65
CA ILE A 75 8.25 1.77 -4.83
C ILE A 75 8.39 3.24 -5.28
N ARG A 76 7.52 3.71 -6.18
CA ARG A 76 7.51 5.14 -6.58
C ARG A 76 7.17 6.07 -5.41
N MET A 77 6.30 5.66 -4.50
CA MET A 77 6.03 6.41 -3.26
C MET A 77 7.27 6.46 -2.36
N GLU A 78 7.96 5.33 -2.18
CA GLU A 78 9.20 5.27 -1.40
C GLU A 78 10.30 6.17 -2.00
N LEU A 79 10.45 6.17 -3.33
CA LEU A 79 11.38 7.04 -4.04
C LEU A 79 11.07 8.53 -3.82
N PHE A 80 9.80 8.91 -3.99
CA PHE A 80 9.33 10.29 -3.77
C PHE A 80 9.72 10.82 -2.38
N LEU A 81 9.58 9.98 -1.36
CA LEU A 81 9.89 10.33 0.03
C LEU A 81 11.40 10.33 0.32
N ARG A 82 12.16 9.41 -0.29
CA ARG A 82 13.62 9.35 -0.17
C ARG A 82 14.29 10.58 -0.78
N GLU A 83 13.69 11.15 -1.82
CA GLU A 83 14.11 12.42 -2.43
C GLU A 83 13.64 13.65 -1.63
N GLU A 84 12.98 13.43 -0.48
CA GLU A 84 12.38 14.48 0.36
C GLU A 84 11.47 15.45 -0.41
N THR A 85 10.82 14.95 -1.46
CA THR A 85 9.98 15.78 -2.34
C THR A 85 8.80 16.37 -1.55
N ARG A 86 8.57 17.68 -1.72
CA ARG A 86 7.46 18.41 -1.09
C ARG A 86 6.48 18.90 -2.16
N ASP A 87 5.66 17.97 -2.63
CA ASP A 87 4.62 18.20 -3.63
C ASP A 87 3.36 17.41 -3.23
N PRO A 88 2.42 18.05 -2.51
CA PRO A 88 1.18 17.40 -2.09
C PRO A 88 0.33 16.90 -3.27
N ALA A 89 0.38 17.56 -4.44
CA ALA A 89 -0.42 17.18 -5.59
C ALA A 89 0.15 15.92 -6.27
N ALA A 90 1.46 15.86 -6.47
CA ALA A 90 2.13 14.66 -6.96
C ALA A 90 1.99 13.49 -6.00
N TRP A 91 2.07 13.75 -4.68
CA TRP A 91 1.79 12.76 -3.65
C TRP A 91 0.36 12.22 -3.77
N GLN A 92 -0.64 13.09 -3.90
CA GLN A 92 -2.03 12.66 -4.06
C GLN A 92 -2.20 11.78 -5.31
N ALA A 93 -1.60 12.15 -6.44
CA ALA A 93 -1.62 11.32 -7.65
C ALA A 93 -1.03 9.92 -7.42
N LEU A 94 0.03 9.79 -6.60
CA LEU A 94 0.56 8.49 -6.20
C LEU A 94 -0.41 7.72 -5.28
N LEU A 95 -1.11 8.41 -4.36
CA LEU A 95 -2.13 7.78 -3.51
C LEU A 95 -3.25 7.15 -4.32
N GLU A 96 -3.80 7.86 -5.30
CA GLU A 96 -4.91 7.35 -6.10
C GLU A 96 -4.47 6.17 -6.98
N ARG A 97 -3.26 6.23 -7.55
CA ARG A 97 -2.67 5.10 -8.27
C ARG A 97 -2.46 3.88 -7.36
N GLN A 98 -1.97 4.08 -6.15
CA GLN A 98 -1.81 3.01 -5.16
C GLN A 98 -3.16 2.39 -4.80
N ARG A 99 -4.19 3.22 -4.55
CA ARG A 99 -5.54 2.77 -4.20
C ARG A 99 -6.16 1.95 -5.34
N ALA A 100 -6.03 2.43 -6.58
CA ALA A 100 -6.48 1.72 -7.77
C ALA A 100 -5.75 0.38 -7.93
N GLY A 101 -4.42 0.36 -7.83
CA GLY A 101 -3.62 -0.87 -7.91
C GLY A 101 -4.00 -1.90 -6.84
N ARG A 102 -4.22 -1.44 -5.59
CA ARG A 102 -4.73 -2.31 -4.51
C ARG A 102 -6.12 -2.88 -4.84
N GLN A 103 -7.01 -2.05 -5.38
CA GLN A 103 -8.36 -2.50 -5.74
C GLN A 103 -8.32 -3.53 -6.87
N ALA A 104 -7.48 -3.32 -7.88
CA ALA A 104 -7.29 -4.24 -9.01
C ALA A 104 -6.71 -5.58 -8.53
N TYR A 105 -5.68 -5.55 -7.68
CA TYR A 105 -5.12 -6.74 -7.04
C TYR A 105 -6.18 -7.51 -6.23
N TYR A 106 -7.01 -6.83 -5.43
CA TYR A 106 -8.09 -7.51 -4.69
C TYR A 106 -9.14 -8.11 -5.62
N ALA A 107 -9.49 -7.43 -6.72
CA ALA A 107 -10.43 -7.96 -7.69
C ALA A 107 -9.88 -9.22 -8.38
N ALA A 108 -8.60 -9.22 -8.79
CA ALA A 108 -7.93 -10.39 -9.37
C ALA A 108 -7.89 -11.55 -8.39
N VAL A 109 -7.50 -11.32 -7.13
CA VAL A 109 -7.50 -12.37 -6.09
C VAL A 109 -8.89 -12.97 -5.89
N ARG A 110 -9.95 -12.17 -5.92
CA ARG A 110 -11.32 -12.69 -5.79
C ARG A 110 -11.73 -13.54 -6.99
N ARG A 111 -11.37 -13.12 -8.21
CA ARG A 111 -11.61 -13.91 -9.43
C ARG A 111 -10.88 -15.24 -9.37
N ASP A 112 -9.60 -15.21 -9.00
CA ASP A 112 -8.75 -16.40 -8.87
C ASP A 112 -9.32 -17.43 -7.87
N LEU A 113 -9.87 -16.95 -6.75
CA LEU A 113 -10.50 -17.77 -5.73
C LEU A 113 -11.98 -18.11 -6.02
N ALA A 114 -12.48 -17.78 -7.22
CA ALA A 114 -13.90 -17.93 -7.61
C ALA A 114 -14.89 -17.30 -6.61
N LEU A 115 -14.49 -16.20 -5.97
CA LEU A 115 -15.32 -15.43 -5.05
C LEU A 115 -16.14 -14.40 -5.82
N PRO A 116 -17.39 -14.08 -5.39
CA PRO A 116 -18.19 -13.06 -6.04
C PRO A 116 -17.49 -11.69 -5.99
N PRO A 117 -17.78 -10.77 -6.92
CA PRO A 117 -17.28 -9.40 -6.83
C PRO A 117 -17.65 -8.75 -5.49
N GLY A 118 -16.76 -7.89 -4.96
CA GLY A 118 -17.04 -7.18 -3.72
C GLY A 118 -15.80 -6.49 -3.16
N HIS A 119 -16.01 -5.33 -2.54
CA HIS A 119 -14.98 -4.57 -1.82
C HIS A 119 -15.45 -4.35 -0.38
N SER A 120 -15.13 -5.28 0.52
CA SER A 120 -15.82 -5.42 1.81
C SER A 120 -15.11 -4.74 2.99
N ALA A 121 -14.41 -3.63 2.76
CA ALA A 121 -13.70 -2.91 3.81
C ALA A 121 -14.33 -1.56 4.19
N ARG A 122 -15.54 -1.25 3.71
CA ARG A 122 -16.33 -0.12 4.22
C ARG A 122 -17.15 -0.61 5.41
N TRP A 123 -16.52 -0.70 6.58
CA TRP A 123 -17.26 -0.91 7.81
C TRP A 123 -18.12 0.32 8.09
N PRO A 124 -19.45 0.18 8.26
CA PRO A 124 -20.25 1.29 8.73
C PRO A 124 -19.74 1.65 10.12
N LEU A 125 -19.19 2.85 10.27
CA LEU A 125 -18.86 3.38 11.58
C LEU A 125 -20.14 3.94 12.19
N PRO A 126 -20.43 3.68 13.48
CA PRO A 126 -21.50 4.40 14.16
C PRO A 126 -21.20 5.91 14.13
N PRO A 127 -22.24 6.77 14.05
CA PRO A 127 -22.04 8.21 14.09
C PRO A 127 -21.34 8.62 15.39
N VAL A 128 -20.39 9.55 15.30
CA VAL A 128 -19.72 10.12 16.48
C VAL A 128 -20.75 10.94 17.26
N PRO A 129 -21.01 10.64 18.55
CA PRO A 129 -21.91 11.45 19.36
C PRO A 129 -21.41 12.90 19.42
N GLN A 130 -22.28 13.86 19.15
CA GLN A 130 -21.97 15.27 19.38
C GLN A 130 -22.10 15.56 20.87
N THR A 131 -20.97 15.78 21.54
CA THR A 131 -20.88 16.38 22.88
C THR A 131 -20.78 17.88 22.79
#